data_AF-A0AAW5MUC2-F1
#
_entry.id   AF-A0AAW5MUC2-F1
#
_cell.length_a   1.000
_cell.length_b   1.000
_cell.length_c   1.000
_cell.angle_alpha   90.00
_cell.angle_beta   90.00
_cell.angle_gamma   90.00
#
_symmetry.space_group_name_H-M   'P 1'
#
loop_
_entity.id
_entity.type
_entity.pdbx_description
1 polymer ?
#
loop_
_entity_poly.entity_id
_entity_poly.type
_entity_poly.pdbx_seq_one_letter_code
_entity_poly.pdbx_strand_id
1 'polypeptide(L)'
;MRDTVDPVFSIGISSLWDELRHMPAGGTWWFNVDRYEDAISLVNQTIASQAETAKVAVISMDNDPDKYFKLDDSQGPEKIKLFSMLNHEKGLYYLPRDLQCSIDPQNYLFILVCANNAWQNIPAERLRLWLEKMNKWSRLNHCSLLVINPGNNNDKQFSLLLEEYRSLFGLASLRFQGDQHLLDIAFWCNEKGVSARQQLTVQHQNGIWALVQREEAEIQPRSDEKRILSNIAVLEGAPPLSEHWKLFDNNEALFNEARTAQAATVVFSLQQNGQIEPLARSIHTLRRQRGSALKILVRENIASLRATDERLLLACGANMVIPWNAPLSRCLTMIESVQGQKFSRYVPEDITTLLSMTQPIKLRGFQKWDVFCDAVNNMMNNTLLPAHGKGVLVALRPVPGIRVEQALTLCRPNRTGDIMTIGGNRLVLFLSFCRINDLDTALNHIFPLPTGDIFSNRMVWFEDDQISAELVQMRLLAPEQWGMPLPLTQGSTPVINAEHDGRNWRRIPEPLRLLDDAVERSS
;
A
#
# COMPACT_ATOMS: atom_id res chain seq x y z
N MET A 1 -33.87 -20.19 -45.50
CA MET A 1 -33.15 -19.42 -44.47
C MET A 1 -32.06 -20.33 -43.96
N ARG A 2 -30.79 -20.05 -44.28
CA ARG A 2 -29.66 -20.79 -43.71
C ARG A 2 -29.45 -20.22 -42.31
N ASP A 3 -29.53 -21.05 -41.29
CA ASP A 3 -29.06 -20.73 -39.94
C ASP A 3 -27.53 -20.51 -40.02
N THR A 4 -27.11 -19.29 -40.33
CA THR A 4 -25.72 -18.88 -40.18
C THR A 4 -25.51 -18.59 -38.71
N VAL A 5 -24.90 -19.53 -38.00
CA VAL A 5 -24.42 -19.34 -36.63
C VAL A 5 -23.51 -18.11 -36.63
N ASP A 6 -23.91 -17.05 -35.93
CA ASP A 6 -23.09 -15.85 -35.77
C ASP A 6 -21.77 -16.23 -35.08
N PRO A 7 -20.60 -15.74 -35.56
CA PRO A 7 -19.33 -16.11 -34.97
C PRO A 7 -19.19 -15.52 -33.55
N VAL A 8 -18.66 -16.33 -32.65
CA VAL A 8 -18.36 -15.91 -31.28
C VAL A 8 -16.86 -15.74 -31.13
N PHE A 9 -16.43 -14.51 -30.84
CA PHE A 9 -15.02 -14.19 -30.62
C PHE A 9 -14.63 -14.36 -29.16
N SER A 10 -13.34 -14.57 -28.87
CA SER A 10 -12.83 -14.68 -27.50
C SER A 10 -11.99 -13.48 -27.09
N ILE A 11 -12.06 -13.02 -25.83
CA ILE A 11 -11.09 -12.02 -25.29
C ILE A 11 -9.72 -12.63 -24.95
N GLY A 12 -9.58 -13.95 -25.08
CA GLY A 12 -8.29 -14.65 -25.02
C GLY A 12 -7.69 -14.89 -23.64
N ILE A 13 -8.20 -14.30 -22.55
CA ILE A 13 -7.71 -14.57 -21.19
C ILE A 13 -7.98 -16.04 -20.84
N SER A 14 -6.93 -16.80 -20.54
CA SER A 14 -7.01 -18.23 -20.26
C SER A 14 -7.66 -18.50 -18.91
N SER A 15 -8.48 -19.56 -18.84
CA SER A 15 -9.22 -19.98 -17.64
C SER A 15 -10.37 -19.05 -17.20
N LEU A 16 -10.79 -18.09 -18.04
CA LEU A 16 -12.08 -17.43 -17.88
C LEU A 16 -13.22 -18.41 -18.18
N TRP A 17 -14.30 -18.33 -17.41
CA TRP A 17 -15.54 -19.01 -17.74
C TRP A 17 -16.07 -18.54 -19.10
N ASP A 18 -16.70 -19.45 -19.84
CA ASP A 18 -17.36 -19.17 -21.12
C ASP A 18 -18.29 -17.95 -21.06
N GLU A 19 -18.82 -17.63 -19.88
CA GLU A 19 -19.70 -16.48 -19.68
C GLU A 19 -19.00 -15.12 -19.91
N LEU A 20 -17.72 -15.04 -19.51
CA LEU A 20 -16.90 -13.85 -19.60
C LEU A 20 -15.93 -13.85 -20.78
N ARG A 21 -15.80 -15.01 -21.43
CA ARG A 21 -14.85 -15.22 -22.51
C ARG A 21 -15.41 -14.86 -23.88
N HIS A 22 -16.72 -15.02 -24.08
CA HIS A 22 -17.37 -14.92 -25.38
C HIS A 22 -17.84 -13.50 -25.73
N MET A 23 -17.60 -13.11 -26.98
CA MET A 23 -17.99 -11.86 -27.62
C MET A 23 -18.77 -12.17 -28.91
N PRO A 24 -20.11 -12.39 -28.84
CA PRO A 24 -20.93 -12.74 -30.01
C PRO A 24 -21.04 -11.60 -31.03
N ALA A 25 -21.01 -11.90 -32.32
CA ALA A 25 -21.13 -10.89 -33.38
C ALA A 25 -22.31 -9.91 -33.18
N GLY A 26 -22.08 -8.63 -33.49
CA GLY A 26 -23.08 -7.57 -33.35
C GLY A 26 -22.94 -6.73 -32.07
N GLY A 27 -22.04 -7.09 -31.16
CA GLY A 27 -21.76 -6.35 -29.93
C GLY A 27 -20.64 -5.30 -30.04
N THR A 28 -20.65 -4.36 -29.09
CA THR A 28 -19.52 -3.46 -28.81
C THR A 28 -19.06 -3.67 -27.37
N TRP A 29 -17.78 -4.00 -27.18
CA TRP A 29 -17.14 -4.16 -25.87
C TRP A 29 -16.14 -3.05 -25.63
N TRP A 30 -16.04 -2.64 -24.37
CA TRP A 30 -15.11 -1.62 -23.92
C TRP A 30 -14.22 -2.17 -22.82
N PHE A 31 -12.92 -1.97 -22.97
CA PHE A 31 -11.91 -2.48 -22.04
C PHE A 31 -10.93 -1.35 -21.66
N ASN A 32 -10.95 -0.95 -20.39
CA ASN A 32 -10.03 0.03 -19.84
C ASN A 32 -8.78 -0.66 -19.31
N VAL A 33 -7.59 -0.10 -19.56
CA VAL A 33 -6.32 -0.66 -19.06
C VAL A 33 -5.48 0.48 -18.48
N ASP A 34 -4.82 0.25 -17.35
CA ASP A 34 -3.98 1.29 -16.73
C ASP A 34 -2.67 1.52 -17.52
N ARG A 35 -2.06 0.44 -18.02
CA ARG A 35 -0.78 0.49 -18.76
C ARG A 35 -0.95 0.18 -20.24
N TYR A 36 -0.23 0.92 -21.08
CA TYR A 36 -0.22 0.72 -22.53
C TYR A 36 0.37 -0.64 -22.94
N GLU A 37 1.41 -1.10 -22.22
CA GLU A 37 2.05 -2.41 -22.46
C GLU A 37 1.06 -3.57 -22.24
N ASP A 38 0.27 -3.50 -21.19
CA ASP A 38 -0.74 -4.50 -20.85
C ASP A 38 -1.85 -4.54 -21.92
N ALA A 39 -2.23 -3.36 -22.44
CA ALA A 39 -3.20 -3.24 -23.53
C ALA A 39 -2.72 -3.95 -24.80
N ILE A 40 -1.46 -3.74 -25.20
CA ILE A 40 -0.87 -4.45 -26.36
C ILE A 40 -0.84 -5.96 -26.11
N SER A 41 -0.43 -6.40 -24.92
CA SER A 41 -0.38 -7.83 -24.58
C SER A 41 -1.76 -8.47 -24.67
N LEU A 42 -2.79 -7.78 -24.15
CA LEU A 42 -4.17 -8.24 -24.21
C LEU A 42 -4.68 -8.35 -25.65
N VAL A 43 -4.33 -7.40 -26.53
CA VAL A 43 -4.67 -7.46 -27.96
C VAL A 43 -4.02 -8.67 -28.62
N ASN A 44 -2.72 -8.88 -28.40
CA ASN A 44 -1.98 -10.00 -28.97
C ASN A 44 -2.58 -11.35 -28.55
N GLN A 45 -2.96 -11.49 -27.28
CA GLN A 45 -3.63 -12.70 -26.82
C GLN A 45 -5.06 -12.85 -27.34
N THR A 46 -5.80 -11.74 -27.45
CA THR A 46 -7.14 -11.74 -28.08
C THR A 46 -7.03 -12.28 -29.50
N ILE A 47 -6.03 -11.83 -30.27
CA ILE A 47 -5.74 -12.29 -31.62
C ILE A 47 -5.37 -13.78 -31.64
N ALA A 48 -4.42 -14.21 -30.81
CA ALA A 48 -3.96 -15.60 -30.76
C ALA A 48 -5.09 -16.58 -30.38
N SER A 49 -6.08 -16.12 -29.60
CA SER A 49 -7.21 -16.95 -29.15
C SER A 49 -8.33 -17.14 -30.18
N GLN A 50 -8.26 -16.50 -31.35
CA GLN A 50 -9.27 -16.66 -32.39
C GLN A 50 -9.03 -17.91 -33.24
N ALA A 51 -10.10 -18.41 -33.86
CA ALA A 51 -10.02 -19.50 -34.83
C ALA A 51 -9.25 -19.09 -36.10
N GLU A 52 -8.63 -20.07 -36.79
CA GLU A 52 -7.88 -19.86 -38.03
C GLU A 52 -8.70 -19.15 -39.12
N THR A 53 -10.01 -19.44 -39.19
CA THR A 53 -10.96 -18.88 -40.16
C THR A 53 -11.53 -17.53 -39.73
N ALA A 54 -11.19 -17.01 -38.55
CA ALA A 54 -11.70 -15.75 -38.03
C ALA A 54 -11.09 -14.56 -38.78
N LYS A 55 -11.94 -13.57 -39.07
CA LYS A 55 -11.53 -12.33 -39.73
C LYS A 55 -11.27 -11.25 -38.68
N VAL A 56 -10.01 -10.83 -38.52
CA VAL A 56 -9.61 -9.85 -37.50
C VAL A 56 -8.95 -8.63 -38.13
N ALA A 57 -9.38 -7.45 -37.69
CA ALA A 57 -8.79 -6.16 -38.06
C ALA A 57 -8.39 -5.39 -36.79
N VAL A 58 -7.13 -4.94 -36.72
CA VAL A 58 -6.61 -4.14 -35.61
C VAL A 58 -6.38 -2.71 -36.08
N ILE A 59 -6.90 -1.76 -35.33
CA ILE A 59 -6.83 -0.33 -35.61
C ILE A 59 -6.04 0.30 -34.47
N SER A 60 -4.89 0.87 -34.78
CA SER A 60 -4.02 1.54 -33.81
C SER A 60 -4.07 3.05 -33.99
N MET A 61 -4.23 3.79 -32.89
CA MET A 61 -4.07 5.23 -32.87
C MET A 61 -2.63 5.62 -32.56
N ASP A 62 -2.05 6.53 -33.35
CA ASP A 62 -0.72 7.15 -33.14
C ASP A 62 0.50 6.21 -33.06
N ASN A 63 0.34 4.91 -33.34
CA ASN A 63 1.42 3.94 -33.32
C ASN A 63 1.45 3.08 -34.59
N ASP A 64 2.65 2.67 -35.00
CA ASP A 64 2.83 1.73 -36.12
C ASP A 64 2.34 0.34 -35.69
N PRO A 65 1.28 -0.23 -36.31
CA PRO A 65 0.73 -1.51 -35.88
C PRO A 65 1.72 -2.68 -36.11
N ASP A 66 2.59 -2.59 -37.12
CA ASP A 66 3.55 -3.63 -37.50
C ASP A 66 4.62 -3.92 -36.42
N LYS A 67 4.86 -2.97 -35.51
CA LYS A 67 5.87 -3.13 -34.45
C LYS A 67 5.36 -3.89 -33.22
N TYR A 68 4.05 -3.85 -32.98
CA TYR A 68 3.46 -4.28 -31.71
C TYR A 68 2.58 -5.53 -31.84
N PHE A 69 1.95 -5.73 -33.00
CA PHE A 69 1.07 -6.87 -33.24
C PHE A 69 1.81 -7.94 -34.03
N LYS A 70 2.07 -9.08 -33.39
CA LYS A 70 2.68 -10.24 -34.02
C LYS A 70 1.68 -11.39 -34.01
N LEU A 71 1.53 -12.04 -35.14
CA LEU A 71 0.91 -13.37 -35.22
C LEU A 71 1.88 -14.38 -34.61
N ASP A 72 1.36 -15.25 -33.75
CA ASP A 72 2.10 -16.41 -33.29
C ASP A 72 1.99 -17.51 -34.37
N ASP A 73 3.09 -18.22 -34.67
CA ASP A 73 3.13 -19.21 -35.75
C ASP A 73 2.30 -20.47 -35.44
N SER A 74 1.82 -20.60 -34.20
CA SER A 74 1.15 -21.80 -33.67
C SER A 74 -0.34 -21.64 -33.37
N GLN A 75 -0.85 -20.41 -33.20
CA GLN A 75 -2.26 -20.13 -32.83
C GLN A 75 -2.71 -18.75 -33.34
N GLY A 76 -3.92 -18.66 -33.91
CA GLY A 76 -4.56 -17.41 -34.34
C GLY A 76 -5.11 -17.45 -35.78
N PRO A 77 -5.64 -16.32 -36.29
CA PRO A 77 -6.22 -16.23 -37.62
C PRO A 77 -5.15 -16.26 -38.73
N GLU A 78 -5.47 -16.85 -39.89
CA GLU A 78 -4.52 -16.93 -41.03
C GLU A 78 -4.05 -15.55 -41.53
N LYS A 79 -4.91 -14.51 -41.39
CA LYS A 79 -4.64 -13.15 -41.87
C LYS A 79 -5.22 -12.13 -40.91
N ILE A 80 -4.42 -11.10 -40.61
CA ILE A 80 -4.85 -9.90 -39.88
C ILE A 80 -4.73 -8.70 -40.80
N LYS A 81 -5.72 -7.80 -40.75
CA LYS A 81 -5.64 -6.49 -41.39
C LYS A 81 -5.28 -5.44 -40.35
N LEU A 82 -4.23 -4.67 -40.62
CA LEU A 82 -3.76 -3.62 -39.74
C LEU A 82 -4.13 -2.25 -40.32
N PHE A 83 -4.69 -1.39 -39.48
CA PHE A 83 -5.01 0.00 -39.81
C PHE A 83 -4.31 0.93 -38.84
N SER A 84 -3.77 2.02 -39.37
CA SER A 84 -3.23 3.13 -38.60
C SER A 84 -4.17 4.33 -38.69
N MET A 85 -4.49 4.95 -37.56
CA MET A 85 -5.30 6.16 -37.49
C MET A 85 -4.55 7.24 -36.72
N LEU A 86 -4.68 8.49 -37.15
CA LEU A 86 -4.19 9.64 -36.39
C LEU A 86 -5.08 9.87 -35.16
N ASN A 87 -4.48 10.27 -34.03
CA ASN A 87 -5.20 10.64 -32.80
C ASN A 87 -5.91 11.99 -32.95
N HIS A 88 -6.97 11.98 -33.74
CA HIS A 88 -7.85 13.12 -33.95
C HIS A 88 -9.31 12.66 -33.87
N GLU A 89 -10.14 13.44 -33.18
CA GLU A 89 -11.59 13.21 -33.05
C GLU A 89 -12.29 12.90 -34.39
N LYS A 90 -11.88 13.53 -35.49
CA LYS A 90 -12.46 13.30 -36.82
C LYS A 90 -12.23 11.87 -37.32
N GLY A 91 -11.09 11.25 -36.99
CA GLY A 91 -10.79 9.87 -37.37
C GLY A 91 -11.82 8.90 -36.79
N LEU A 92 -12.19 9.09 -35.52
CA LEU A 92 -13.21 8.30 -34.85
C LEU A 92 -14.59 8.40 -35.50
N TYR A 93 -14.96 9.60 -35.99
CA TYR A 93 -16.25 9.82 -36.66
C TYR A 93 -16.32 9.16 -38.05
N TYR A 94 -15.23 9.13 -38.80
CA TYR A 94 -15.19 8.54 -40.14
C TYR A 94 -14.81 7.06 -40.15
N LEU A 95 -14.38 6.50 -39.02
CA LEU A 95 -13.96 5.11 -38.84
C LEU A 95 -14.90 4.08 -39.50
N PRO A 96 -16.24 4.08 -39.29
CA PRO A 96 -17.12 3.08 -39.90
C PRO A 96 -17.12 3.13 -41.42
N ARG A 97 -17.01 4.34 -41.99
CA ARG A 97 -16.99 4.57 -43.43
C ARG A 97 -15.68 4.09 -44.03
N ASP A 98 -14.56 4.43 -43.41
CA ASP A 98 -13.23 4.09 -43.89
C ASP A 98 -13.00 2.57 -43.86
N LEU A 99 -13.53 1.90 -42.82
CA LEU A 99 -13.53 0.44 -42.72
C LEU A 99 -14.39 -0.21 -43.82
N GLN A 100 -15.61 0.28 -44.06
CA GLN A 100 -16.50 -0.22 -45.13
C GLN A 100 -15.93 -0.04 -46.53
N CYS A 101 -15.14 1.01 -46.77
CA CYS A 101 -14.45 1.21 -48.04
C CYS A 101 -13.31 0.21 -48.27
N SER A 102 -12.73 -0.34 -47.20
CA SER A 102 -11.53 -1.17 -47.26
C SER A 102 -11.81 -2.67 -47.11
N ILE A 103 -12.89 -3.03 -46.41
CA ILE A 103 -13.24 -4.42 -46.10
C ILE A 103 -14.76 -4.59 -46.04
N ASP A 104 -15.24 -5.78 -46.41
CA ASP A 104 -16.58 -6.23 -46.06
C ASP A 104 -16.66 -6.53 -44.55
N PRO A 105 -17.40 -5.73 -43.75
CA PRO A 105 -17.40 -5.83 -42.30
C PRO A 105 -18.12 -7.08 -41.78
N GLN A 106 -18.77 -7.89 -42.63
CA GLN A 106 -19.51 -9.06 -42.18
C GLN A 106 -18.63 -10.07 -41.44
N ASN A 107 -19.03 -10.42 -40.21
CA ASN A 107 -18.34 -11.39 -39.35
C ASN A 107 -16.88 -11.03 -39.04
N TYR A 108 -16.55 -9.74 -39.03
CA TYR A 108 -15.23 -9.24 -38.62
C TYR A 108 -15.18 -8.90 -37.12
N LEU A 109 -14.04 -9.17 -36.50
CA LEU A 109 -13.65 -8.59 -35.22
C LEU A 109 -12.77 -7.37 -35.47
N PHE A 110 -13.25 -6.19 -35.09
CA PHE A 110 -12.49 -4.94 -35.11
C PHE A 110 -11.98 -4.65 -33.70
N ILE A 111 -10.66 -4.50 -33.56
CA ILE A 111 -10.01 -4.14 -32.29
C ILE A 111 -9.45 -2.72 -32.44
N LEU A 112 -10.01 -1.76 -31.72
CA LEU A 112 -9.53 -0.39 -31.68
C LEU A 112 -8.66 -0.17 -30.45
N VAL A 113 -7.37 0.06 -30.65
CA VAL A 113 -6.41 0.42 -29.61
C VAL A 113 -6.25 1.93 -29.60
N CYS A 114 -6.77 2.57 -28.56
CA CYS A 114 -6.70 4.02 -28.41
C CYS A 114 -5.32 4.47 -27.92
N ALA A 115 -4.94 5.70 -28.25
CA ALA A 115 -3.76 6.34 -27.67
C ALA A 115 -4.02 6.68 -26.20
N ASN A 116 -2.96 6.78 -25.39
CA ASN A 116 -3.07 7.15 -23.97
C ASN A 116 -3.90 8.42 -23.81
N ASN A 117 -4.96 8.36 -23.02
CA ASN A 117 -5.85 9.49 -22.74
C ASN A 117 -6.58 10.10 -23.96
N ALA A 118 -6.70 9.38 -25.09
CA ALA A 118 -7.36 9.90 -26.31
C ALA A 118 -8.78 10.45 -26.07
N TRP A 119 -9.48 9.89 -25.07
CA TRP A 119 -10.85 10.27 -24.72
C TRP A 119 -10.96 11.30 -23.60
N GLN A 120 -9.86 11.79 -23.01
CA GLN A 120 -9.92 12.82 -21.95
C GLN A 120 -10.39 14.18 -22.48
N ASN A 121 -10.13 14.49 -23.74
CA ASN A 121 -10.47 15.77 -24.36
C ASN A 121 -11.82 15.77 -25.10
N ILE A 122 -12.49 14.61 -25.18
CA ILE A 122 -13.77 14.48 -25.89
C ILE A 122 -14.92 14.62 -24.88
N PRO A 123 -15.90 15.50 -25.11
CA PRO A 123 -17.04 15.67 -24.21
C PRO A 123 -17.90 14.39 -24.16
N ALA A 124 -18.42 14.06 -22.97
CA ALA A 124 -19.15 12.82 -22.71
C ALA A 124 -20.35 12.61 -23.65
N GLU A 125 -21.07 13.67 -24.02
CA GLU A 125 -22.21 13.59 -24.95
C GLU A 125 -21.80 13.10 -26.35
N ARG A 126 -20.64 13.52 -26.85
CA ARG A 126 -20.15 13.08 -28.16
C ARG A 126 -19.71 11.62 -28.13
N LEU A 127 -19.12 11.19 -27.03
CA LEU A 127 -18.77 9.78 -26.81
C LEU A 127 -20.03 8.89 -26.79
N ARG A 128 -21.11 9.32 -26.12
CA ARG A 128 -22.41 8.61 -26.14
C ARG A 128 -22.96 8.47 -27.55
N LEU A 129 -23.02 9.57 -28.30
CA LEU A 129 -23.48 9.56 -29.70
C LEU A 129 -22.62 8.67 -30.60
N TRP A 130 -21.31 8.61 -30.34
CA TRP A 130 -20.40 7.74 -31.07
C TRP A 130 -20.66 6.26 -30.73
N LEU A 131 -20.79 5.90 -29.45
CA LEU A 131 -21.10 4.54 -29.02
C LEU A 131 -22.42 4.02 -29.60
N GLU A 132 -23.47 4.86 -29.59
CA GLU A 132 -24.74 4.49 -30.21
C GLU A 132 -24.61 4.21 -31.72
N LYS A 133 -23.81 5.03 -32.43
CA LYS A 133 -23.54 4.83 -33.86
C LYS A 133 -22.76 3.54 -34.10
N MET A 134 -21.72 3.27 -33.30
CA MET A 134 -20.92 2.06 -33.41
C MET A 134 -21.74 0.81 -33.13
N ASN A 135 -22.60 0.82 -32.11
CA ASN A 135 -23.49 -0.30 -31.79
C ASN A 135 -24.52 -0.55 -32.91
N LYS A 136 -25.09 0.51 -33.50
CA LYS A 136 -25.97 0.36 -34.67
C LYS A 136 -25.20 -0.24 -35.86
N TRP A 137 -23.98 0.24 -36.10
CA TRP A 137 -23.13 -0.25 -37.17
C TRP A 137 -22.69 -1.71 -36.96
N SER A 138 -22.35 -2.10 -35.73
CA SER A 138 -21.95 -3.47 -35.40
C SER A 138 -23.08 -4.46 -35.62
N ARG A 139 -24.29 -4.10 -35.20
CA ARG A 139 -25.50 -4.91 -35.39
C ARG A 139 -25.90 -5.04 -36.87
N LEU A 140 -25.84 -3.94 -37.63
CA LEU A 140 -26.23 -3.96 -39.05
C LEU A 140 -25.30 -4.83 -39.90
N ASN A 141 -24.01 -4.86 -39.55
CA ASN A 141 -23.00 -5.59 -40.31
C ASN A 141 -22.65 -6.95 -39.70
N HIS A 142 -23.30 -7.38 -38.60
CA HIS A 142 -22.93 -8.60 -37.86
C HIS A 142 -21.41 -8.65 -37.55
N CYS A 143 -20.87 -7.54 -37.02
CA CYS A 143 -19.46 -7.44 -36.66
C CYS A 143 -19.29 -7.12 -35.18
N SER A 144 -18.11 -7.43 -34.64
CA SER A 144 -17.77 -7.22 -33.23
C SER A 144 -16.74 -6.10 -33.11
N LEU A 145 -17.00 -5.11 -32.26
CA LEU A 145 -16.05 -4.03 -31.98
C LEU A 145 -15.54 -4.12 -30.55
N LEU A 146 -14.23 -4.28 -30.37
CA LEU A 146 -13.55 -4.21 -29.09
C LEU A 146 -12.74 -2.91 -29.01
N VAL A 147 -13.09 -2.03 -28.08
CA VAL A 147 -12.35 -0.78 -27.82
C VAL A 147 -11.46 -0.96 -26.60
N ILE A 148 -10.16 -0.80 -26.75
CA ILE A 148 -9.17 -0.87 -25.67
C ILE A 148 -8.62 0.53 -25.43
N ASN A 149 -8.90 1.04 -24.23
CA ASN A 149 -8.53 2.39 -23.82
C ASN A 149 -7.47 2.34 -22.72
N PRO A 150 -6.21 2.70 -23.04
CA PRO A 150 -5.14 2.81 -22.05
C PRO A 150 -5.16 4.20 -21.36
N GLY A 151 -5.14 4.24 -20.03
CA GLY A 151 -5.13 5.51 -19.29
C GLY A 151 -5.17 5.38 -17.76
N ASN A 152 -4.58 6.37 -17.07
CA ASN A 152 -4.40 6.37 -15.61
C ASN A 152 -5.60 6.91 -14.81
N ASN A 153 -6.67 7.37 -15.48
CA ASN A 153 -7.80 8.07 -14.84
C ASN A 153 -9.15 7.46 -15.26
N ASN A 154 -9.19 6.13 -15.27
CA ASN A 154 -10.31 5.35 -15.79
C ASN A 154 -11.58 5.47 -14.92
N ASP A 155 -11.52 5.89 -13.66
CA ASP A 155 -12.68 5.88 -12.76
C ASP A 155 -13.81 6.82 -13.22
N LYS A 156 -13.50 8.05 -13.65
CA LYS A 156 -14.53 9.01 -14.13
C LYS A 156 -15.19 8.53 -15.43
N GLN A 157 -14.40 7.98 -16.35
CA GLN A 157 -14.91 7.44 -17.62
C GLN A 157 -15.68 6.14 -17.38
N PHE A 158 -15.23 5.29 -16.46
CA PHE A 158 -15.89 4.06 -16.08
C PHE A 158 -17.28 4.32 -15.49
N SER A 159 -17.43 5.33 -14.63
CA SER A 159 -18.75 5.76 -14.13
C SER A 159 -19.69 6.26 -15.25
N LEU A 160 -19.16 7.02 -16.21
CA LEU A 160 -19.95 7.52 -17.36
C LEU A 160 -20.37 6.38 -18.31
N LEU A 161 -19.49 5.40 -18.54
CA LEU A 161 -19.74 4.24 -19.41
C LEU A 161 -20.69 3.23 -18.75
N LEU A 162 -20.72 3.17 -17.41
CA LEU A 162 -21.66 2.36 -16.65
C LEU A 162 -23.13 2.78 -16.87
N GLU A 163 -23.38 4.06 -17.13
CA GLU A 163 -24.72 4.56 -17.47
C GLU A 163 -25.17 4.12 -18.88
N GLU A 164 -24.22 3.75 -19.76
CA GLU A 164 -24.44 3.41 -21.18
C GLU A 164 -24.62 1.90 -21.44
N TYR A 165 -25.21 1.18 -20.49
CA TYR A 165 -25.47 -0.27 -20.58
C TYR A 165 -26.34 -0.69 -21.77
N ARG A 166 -27.08 0.25 -22.39
CA ARG A 166 -27.92 -0.02 -23.57
C ARG A 166 -27.12 -0.03 -24.87
N SER A 167 -25.99 0.66 -24.88
CA SER A 167 -25.14 0.88 -26.05
C SER A 167 -23.93 -0.05 -26.09
N LEU A 168 -23.51 -0.56 -24.93
CA LEU A 168 -22.39 -1.49 -24.77
C LEU A 168 -22.87 -2.88 -24.37
N PHE A 169 -22.21 -3.91 -24.91
CA PHE A 169 -22.42 -5.30 -24.52
C PHE A 169 -21.44 -5.76 -23.44
N GLY A 170 -20.33 -5.06 -23.22
CA GLY A 170 -19.48 -5.34 -22.07
C GLY A 170 -18.57 -4.18 -21.71
N LEU A 171 -18.32 -4.06 -20.41
CA LEU A 171 -17.41 -3.09 -19.82
C LEU A 171 -16.53 -3.81 -18.80
N ALA A 172 -15.23 -3.80 -19.05
CA ALA A 172 -14.21 -4.33 -18.15
C ALA A 172 -13.07 -3.32 -17.95
N SER A 173 -12.38 -3.42 -16.82
CA SER A 173 -11.18 -2.63 -16.53
C SER A 173 -10.09 -3.51 -15.93
N LEU A 174 -8.86 -3.35 -16.41
CA LEU A 174 -7.69 -4.03 -15.90
C LEU A 174 -6.81 -3.01 -15.17
N ARG A 175 -6.75 -3.17 -13.85
CA ARG A 175 -6.00 -2.29 -12.95
C ARG A 175 -4.71 -2.95 -12.49
N PHE A 176 -3.63 -2.20 -12.43
CA PHE A 176 -2.35 -2.71 -11.92
C PHE A 176 -2.18 -2.36 -10.43
N GLN A 177 -2.19 -3.36 -9.55
CA GLN A 177 -1.96 -3.19 -8.12
C GLN A 177 -0.65 -3.87 -7.69
N GLY A 178 0.46 -3.14 -7.83
CA GLY A 178 1.79 -3.55 -7.36
C GLY A 178 2.44 -4.65 -8.21
N ASP A 179 1.96 -5.89 -8.07
CA ASP A 179 2.49 -7.10 -8.75
C ASP A 179 1.36 -8.00 -9.31
N GLN A 180 0.10 -7.61 -9.10
CA GLN A 180 -1.07 -8.33 -9.60
C GLN A 180 -1.94 -7.40 -10.45
N HIS A 181 -2.61 -7.98 -11.43
CA HIS A 181 -3.56 -7.25 -12.24
C HIS A 181 -4.97 -7.63 -11.79
N LEU A 182 -5.78 -6.64 -11.49
CA LEU A 182 -7.16 -6.81 -11.06
C LEU A 182 -8.06 -6.50 -12.25
N LEU A 183 -8.74 -7.53 -12.75
CA LEU A 183 -9.75 -7.44 -13.78
C LEU A 183 -11.10 -7.18 -13.10
N ASP A 184 -11.59 -5.96 -13.18
CA ASP A 184 -12.91 -5.55 -12.70
C ASP A 184 -13.90 -5.52 -13.87
N ILE A 185 -14.89 -6.40 -13.81
CA ILE A 185 -15.92 -6.57 -14.84
C ILE A 185 -17.20 -5.93 -14.32
N ALA A 186 -17.57 -4.79 -14.91
CA ALA A 186 -18.82 -4.13 -14.57
C ALA A 186 -20.01 -4.94 -15.06
N PHE A 187 -20.02 -5.27 -16.36
CA PHE A 187 -21.00 -6.13 -17.00
C PHE A 187 -20.42 -6.73 -18.28
N TRP A 188 -20.83 -7.95 -18.60
CA TRP A 188 -20.48 -8.67 -19.82
C TRP A 188 -21.70 -9.46 -20.29
N CYS A 189 -22.23 -9.10 -21.44
CA CYS A 189 -23.43 -9.68 -22.03
C CYS A 189 -23.01 -10.67 -23.12
N ASN A 190 -23.53 -11.90 -23.03
CA ASN A 190 -23.40 -12.90 -24.07
C ASN A 190 -24.73 -13.65 -24.27
N GLU A 191 -24.74 -14.68 -25.10
CA GLU A 191 -25.92 -15.53 -25.35
C GLU A 191 -26.33 -16.38 -24.15
N LYS A 192 -25.41 -16.63 -23.21
CA LYS A 192 -25.62 -17.46 -22.00
C LYS A 192 -26.17 -16.65 -20.81
N GLY A 193 -26.09 -15.32 -20.83
CA GLY A 193 -26.56 -14.45 -19.76
C GLY A 193 -25.79 -13.12 -19.67
N VAL A 194 -26.00 -12.42 -18.55
CA VAL A 194 -25.25 -11.20 -18.21
C VAL A 194 -24.47 -11.46 -16.93
N SER A 195 -23.15 -11.47 -17.02
CA SER A 195 -22.27 -11.53 -15.85
C SER A 195 -21.90 -10.11 -15.45
N ALA A 196 -22.14 -9.71 -14.20
CA ALA A 196 -21.90 -8.35 -13.74
C ALA A 196 -21.20 -8.32 -12.37
N ARG A 197 -20.43 -7.26 -12.12
CA ARG A 197 -19.74 -6.97 -10.85
C ARG A 197 -18.83 -8.09 -10.35
N GLN A 198 -17.95 -8.59 -11.23
CA GLN A 198 -16.95 -9.58 -10.85
C GLN A 198 -15.56 -8.95 -10.82
N GLN A 199 -14.83 -9.17 -9.74
CA GLN A 199 -13.43 -8.77 -9.61
C GLN A 199 -12.56 -10.02 -9.58
N LEU A 200 -11.72 -10.16 -10.60
CA LEU A 200 -10.88 -11.34 -10.82
C LEU A 200 -9.42 -10.91 -10.80
N THR A 201 -8.57 -11.69 -10.15
CA THR A 201 -7.13 -11.46 -10.22
C THR A 201 -6.59 -12.21 -11.43
N VAL A 202 -5.92 -11.49 -12.32
CA VAL A 202 -5.22 -12.05 -13.47
C VAL A 202 -3.73 -11.80 -13.32
N GLN A 203 -2.93 -12.77 -13.76
CA GLN A 203 -1.48 -12.65 -13.80
C GLN A 203 -1.00 -12.80 -15.23
N HIS A 204 -0.05 -11.94 -15.60
CA HIS A 204 0.64 -12.03 -16.86
C HIS A 204 1.88 -12.90 -16.67
N GLN A 205 1.86 -14.14 -17.17
CA GLN A 205 3.01 -15.05 -17.15
C GLN A 205 3.34 -15.46 -18.59
N ASN A 206 4.62 -15.30 -19.00
CA ASN A 206 5.14 -15.73 -20.31
C ASN A 206 4.35 -15.20 -21.54
N GLY A 207 3.80 -13.99 -21.48
CA GLY A 207 3.02 -13.42 -22.58
C GLY A 207 1.54 -13.86 -22.62
N ILE A 208 1.08 -14.63 -21.62
CA ILE A 208 -0.29 -15.11 -21.51
C ILE A 208 -0.91 -14.56 -20.23
N TRP A 209 -2.05 -13.87 -20.38
CA TRP A 209 -2.97 -13.52 -19.32
C TRP A 209 -3.72 -14.76 -18.88
N ALA A 210 -3.44 -15.21 -17.65
CA ALA A 210 -4.19 -16.27 -17.01
C ALA A 210 -4.96 -15.72 -15.83
N LEU A 211 -6.21 -16.16 -15.70
CA LEU A 211 -6.93 -16.01 -14.45
C LEU A 211 -6.17 -16.77 -13.38
N VAL A 212 -5.79 -16.08 -12.30
CA VAL A 212 -5.29 -16.76 -11.12
C VAL A 212 -6.50 -17.50 -10.58
N GLN A 213 -6.60 -18.80 -10.90
CA GLN A 213 -7.63 -19.64 -10.32
C GLN A 213 -7.44 -19.54 -8.81
N ARG A 214 -8.27 -18.70 -8.17
CA ARG A 214 -8.79 -19.08 -6.88
C ARG A 214 -9.54 -20.36 -7.19
N GLU A 215 -8.90 -21.49 -6.94
CA GLU A 215 -9.61 -22.53 -6.24
C GLU A 215 -10.20 -21.85 -4.99
N GLU A 216 -11.39 -21.26 -5.14
CA GLU A 216 -12.44 -21.56 -4.21
C GLU A 216 -12.64 -23.06 -4.31
N ALA A 217 -11.70 -23.81 -3.73
CA ALA A 217 -12.02 -25.12 -3.21
C ALA A 217 -13.26 -24.83 -2.36
N GLU A 218 -14.44 -25.26 -2.83
CA GLU A 218 -15.63 -25.33 -2.01
C GLU A 218 -15.18 -25.99 -0.71
N ILE A 219 -15.07 -25.17 0.32
CA ILE A 219 -14.42 -25.57 1.55
C ILE A 219 -15.43 -26.48 2.24
N GLN A 220 -15.23 -27.80 2.12
CA GLN A 220 -15.74 -28.72 3.13
C GLN A 220 -15.47 -28.12 4.51
N PRO A 221 -16.44 -28.10 5.44
CA PRO A 221 -16.27 -27.48 6.75
C PRO A 221 -14.99 -28.03 7.39
N ARG A 222 -13.96 -27.18 7.46
CA ARG A 222 -12.63 -27.57 7.93
C ARG A 222 -12.73 -27.76 9.44
N SER A 223 -12.28 -28.92 9.92
CA SER A 223 -12.53 -29.39 11.29
C SER A 223 -11.96 -28.49 12.39
N ASP A 224 -11.03 -27.59 12.07
CA ASP A 224 -10.33 -26.74 13.03
C ASP A 224 -10.84 -25.29 13.10
N GLU A 225 -11.94 -24.94 12.43
CA GLU A 225 -12.44 -23.56 12.41
C GLU A 225 -12.75 -23.00 13.81
N LYS A 226 -13.25 -23.86 14.70
CA LYS A 226 -13.57 -23.51 16.10
C LYS A 226 -12.33 -23.45 17.01
N ARG A 227 -11.16 -23.92 16.54
CA ARG A 227 -9.95 -24.03 17.36
C ARG A 227 -9.33 -22.64 17.58
N ILE A 228 -9.01 -22.34 18.84
CA ILE A 228 -8.39 -21.08 19.25
C ILE A 228 -7.00 -21.39 19.82
N LEU A 229 -5.97 -20.96 19.11
CA LEU A 229 -4.58 -21.03 19.53
C LEU A 229 -4.21 -19.66 20.11
N SER A 230 -3.91 -19.60 21.41
CA SER A 230 -3.66 -18.32 22.08
C SER A 230 -2.41 -18.37 22.94
N ASN A 231 -1.75 -17.24 23.10
CA ASN A 231 -0.75 -17.08 24.16
C ASN A 231 -1.45 -17.06 25.54
N ILE A 232 -0.83 -17.62 26.57
CA ILE A 232 -1.34 -17.62 27.96
C ILE A 232 -1.60 -16.19 28.47
N ALA A 233 -0.74 -15.24 28.07
CA ALA A 233 -0.84 -13.84 28.49
C ALA A 233 -2.11 -13.12 27.99
N VAL A 234 -2.88 -13.72 27.08
CA VAL A 234 -4.16 -13.18 26.59
C VAL A 234 -5.28 -13.41 27.60
N LEU A 235 -5.24 -14.51 28.36
CA LEU A 235 -6.28 -14.88 29.32
C LEU A 235 -6.05 -14.31 30.74
N GLU A 236 -5.01 -13.50 30.93
CA GLU A 236 -4.73 -12.80 32.21
C GLU A 236 -4.74 -13.74 33.44
N GLY A 237 -4.33 -15.01 33.25
CA GLY A 237 -4.28 -16.04 34.29
C GLY A 237 -5.51 -16.96 34.38
N ALA A 238 -6.53 -16.76 33.53
CA ALA A 238 -7.68 -17.67 33.45
C ALA A 238 -7.31 -19.01 32.77
N PRO A 239 -7.92 -20.12 33.19
CA PRO A 239 -7.76 -21.41 32.51
C PRO A 239 -8.41 -21.39 31.11
N PRO A 240 -8.10 -22.38 30.24
CA PRO A 240 -8.76 -22.54 28.95
C PRO A 240 -10.29 -22.50 29.08
N LEU A 241 -10.94 -21.60 28.33
CA LEU A 241 -12.38 -21.35 28.46
C LEU A 241 -13.25 -22.44 27.84
N SER A 242 -12.70 -23.25 26.93
CA SER A 242 -13.34 -24.41 26.32
C SER A 242 -12.31 -25.41 25.79
N GLU A 243 -12.78 -26.59 25.36
CA GLU A 243 -11.94 -27.64 24.74
C GLU A 243 -11.23 -27.17 23.45
N HIS A 244 -11.72 -26.09 22.83
CA HIS A 244 -11.16 -25.54 21.62
C HIS A 244 -9.95 -24.62 21.87
N TRP A 245 -9.71 -24.21 23.12
CA TRP A 245 -8.59 -23.35 23.50
C TRP A 245 -7.34 -24.17 23.76
N LYS A 246 -6.26 -23.84 23.05
CA LYS A 246 -4.91 -24.28 23.38
C LYS A 246 -4.05 -23.07 23.69
N LEU A 247 -3.43 -23.11 24.86
CA LEU A 247 -2.59 -22.04 25.38
C LEU A 247 -1.11 -22.37 25.19
N PHE A 248 -0.33 -21.34 24.87
CA PHE A 248 1.10 -21.43 24.65
C PHE A 248 1.85 -20.38 25.48
N ASP A 249 3.01 -20.77 26.02
CA ASP A 249 3.85 -19.88 26.85
C ASP A 249 4.47 -18.73 26.04
N ASN A 250 4.81 -19.00 24.77
CA ASN A 250 5.52 -18.04 23.92
C ASN A 250 4.90 -17.95 22.51
N ASN A 251 5.17 -16.81 21.86
CA ASN A 251 4.66 -16.55 20.51
C ASN A 251 5.32 -17.45 19.45
N GLU A 252 6.52 -17.98 19.70
CA GLU A 252 7.21 -18.88 18.77
C GLU A 252 6.58 -20.29 18.73
N ALA A 253 6.26 -20.87 19.88
CA ALA A 253 5.53 -22.14 19.94
C ALA A 253 4.12 -22.00 19.35
N LEU A 254 3.45 -20.87 19.65
CA LEU A 254 2.18 -20.53 19.04
C LEU A 254 2.28 -20.47 17.51
N PHE A 255 3.33 -19.83 16.98
CA PHE A 255 3.59 -19.76 15.54
C PHE A 255 3.83 -21.13 14.92
N ASN A 256 4.64 -21.99 15.56
CA ASN A 256 4.92 -23.33 15.06
C ASN A 256 3.66 -24.20 15.00
N GLU A 257 2.79 -24.16 16.01
CA GLU A 257 1.52 -24.86 15.97
C GLU A 257 0.58 -24.26 14.92
N ALA A 258 0.54 -22.93 14.81
CA ALA A 258 -0.30 -22.23 13.83
C ALA A 258 0.05 -22.59 12.38
N ARG A 259 1.29 -23.00 12.08
CA ARG A 259 1.68 -23.50 10.74
C ARG A 259 0.93 -24.77 10.34
N THR A 260 0.48 -25.57 11.31
CA THR A 260 -0.30 -26.79 11.05
C THR A 260 -1.79 -26.51 10.90
N ALA A 261 -2.28 -25.40 11.47
CA ALA A 261 -3.69 -25.02 11.48
C ALA A 261 -4.15 -24.37 10.16
N GLN A 262 -5.40 -24.55 9.75
CA GLN A 262 -5.91 -24.10 8.45
C GLN A 262 -6.98 -23.00 8.58
N ALA A 263 -7.95 -23.16 9.48
CA ALA A 263 -9.02 -22.18 9.72
C ALA A 263 -9.12 -21.73 11.19
N ALA A 264 -8.15 -22.11 12.02
CA ALA A 264 -8.11 -21.73 13.43
C ALA A 264 -7.97 -20.21 13.64
N THR A 265 -8.26 -19.78 14.87
CA THR A 265 -8.01 -18.42 15.34
C THR A 265 -6.72 -18.40 16.14
N VAL A 266 -5.75 -17.58 15.71
CA VAL A 266 -4.43 -17.43 16.32
C VAL A 266 -4.37 -16.07 17.01
N VAL A 267 -4.12 -16.05 18.31
CA VAL A 267 -4.06 -14.82 19.12
C VAL A 267 -2.66 -14.66 19.71
N PHE A 268 -1.87 -13.78 19.10
CA PHE A 268 -0.56 -13.40 19.59
C PHE A 268 -0.68 -12.39 20.73
N SER A 269 0.27 -12.42 21.67
CA SER A 269 0.39 -11.39 22.71
C SER A 269 1.54 -10.44 22.39
N LEU A 270 1.32 -9.13 22.52
CA LEU A 270 2.31 -8.09 22.36
C LEU A 270 2.50 -7.36 23.70
N GLN A 271 3.72 -7.41 24.24
CA GLN A 271 4.08 -6.77 25.51
C GLN A 271 5.07 -5.62 25.32
N GLN A 272 5.97 -5.72 24.34
CA GLN A 272 7.07 -4.75 24.13
C GLN A 272 7.30 -4.46 22.65
N ASN A 273 7.81 -3.26 22.35
CA ASN A 273 8.04 -2.80 20.97
C ASN A 273 9.09 -3.63 20.21
N GLY A 274 10.06 -4.23 20.92
CA GLY A 274 11.08 -5.09 20.31
C GLY A 274 10.50 -6.35 19.65
N GLN A 275 9.25 -6.72 19.95
CA GLN A 275 8.57 -7.89 19.40
C GLN A 275 7.81 -7.59 18.10
N ILE A 276 7.68 -6.33 17.69
CA ILE A 276 6.85 -5.95 16.53
C ILE A 276 7.41 -6.52 15.22
N GLU A 277 8.71 -6.39 14.97
CA GLU A 277 9.32 -6.93 13.75
C GLU A 277 9.27 -8.47 13.69
N PRO A 278 9.69 -9.22 14.75
CA PRO A 278 9.51 -10.67 14.78
C PRO A 278 8.05 -11.09 14.57
N LEU A 279 7.11 -10.37 15.18
CA LEU A 279 5.68 -10.67 15.06
C LEU A 279 5.15 -10.40 13.65
N ALA A 280 5.56 -9.30 13.01
CA ALA A 280 5.22 -8.98 11.63
C ALA A 280 5.69 -10.09 10.67
N ARG A 281 6.92 -10.61 10.87
CA ARG A 281 7.46 -11.76 10.11
C ARG A 281 6.63 -13.03 10.29
N SER A 282 6.25 -13.33 11.52
CA SER A 282 5.40 -14.49 11.83
C SER A 282 4.02 -14.39 11.18
N ILE A 283 3.36 -13.23 11.29
CA ILE A 283 2.03 -12.99 10.71
C ILE A 283 2.07 -13.10 9.19
N HIS A 284 3.06 -12.46 8.55
CA HIS A 284 3.27 -12.52 7.11
C HIS A 284 3.48 -13.94 6.62
N THR A 285 4.35 -14.70 7.30
CA THR A 285 4.63 -16.10 6.96
C THR A 285 3.38 -16.97 7.08
N LEU A 286 2.60 -16.83 8.17
CA LEU A 286 1.35 -17.57 8.36
C LEU A 286 0.33 -17.23 7.26
N ARG A 287 0.17 -15.95 6.94
CA ARG A 287 -0.81 -15.50 5.94
C ARG A 287 -0.49 -16.03 4.55
N ARG A 288 0.79 -16.02 4.16
CA ARG A 288 1.26 -16.54 2.86
C ARG A 288 1.15 -18.06 2.79
N GLN A 289 1.57 -18.78 3.83
CA GLN A 289 1.58 -20.24 3.81
C GLN A 289 0.19 -20.88 4.00
N ARG A 290 -0.72 -20.24 4.75
CA ARG A 290 -2.01 -20.84 5.15
C ARG A 290 -3.23 -20.22 4.46
N GLY A 291 -3.06 -19.06 3.82
CA GLY A 291 -4.11 -18.40 3.04
C GLY A 291 -5.10 -17.58 3.87
N SER A 292 -6.29 -17.37 3.31
CA SER A 292 -7.26 -16.37 3.79
C SER A 292 -8.19 -16.84 4.93
N ALA A 293 -8.25 -18.14 5.20
CA ALA A 293 -9.18 -18.72 6.19
C ALA A 293 -8.70 -18.61 7.65
N LEU A 294 -7.39 -18.49 7.86
CA LEU A 294 -6.82 -18.36 9.20
C LEU A 294 -7.14 -16.98 9.79
N LYS A 295 -7.63 -16.93 11.03
CA LYS A 295 -7.94 -15.66 11.71
C LYS A 295 -6.76 -15.30 12.61
N ILE A 296 -6.04 -14.23 12.28
CA ILE A 296 -4.83 -13.83 13.01
C ILE A 296 -5.13 -12.54 13.79
N LEU A 297 -4.99 -12.58 15.10
CA LEU A 297 -5.20 -11.47 16.01
C LEU A 297 -3.93 -11.16 16.79
N VAL A 298 -3.75 -9.89 17.12
CA VAL A 298 -2.69 -9.42 18.01
C VAL A 298 -3.32 -8.73 19.21
N ARG A 299 -3.12 -9.28 20.40
CA ARG A 299 -3.55 -8.70 21.68
C ARG A 299 -2.41 -7.87 22.26
N GLU A 300 -2.64 -6.57 22.35
CA GLU A 300 -1.77 -5.65 23.06
C GLU A 300 -2.07 -5.72 24.57
N ASN A 301 -1.05 -6.03 25.38
CA ASN A 301 -1.18 -6.09 26.85
C ASN A 301 -0.78 -4.77 27.53
N ILE A 302 0.17 -4.04 26.95
CA ILE A 302 0.71 -2.77 27.47
C ILE A 302 0.64 -1.75 26.34
N ALA A 303 0.26 -0.51 26.67
CA ALA A 303 0.19 0.63 25.75
C ALA A 303 1.55 0.92 25.09
N SER A 304 1.81 0.25 23.98
CA SER A 304 3.13 0.13 23.36
C SER A 304 3.06 0.26 21.85
N LEU A 305 1.95 -0.20 21.25
CA LEU A 305 1.74 -0.21 19.82
C LEU A 305 1.41 1.19 19.29
N ARG A 306 2.18 1.63 18.29
CA ARG A 306 1.91 2.88 17.57
C ARG A 306 0.94 2.62 16.42
N ALA A 307 0.27 3.67 15.94
CA ALA A 307 -0.61 3.58 14.77
C ALA A 307 0.13 3.10 13.49
N THR A 308 1.43 3.35 13.38
CA THR A 308 2.27 2.81 12.29
C THR A 308 2.43 1.30 12.38
N ASP A 309 2.71 0.84 13.59
CA ASP A 309 3.04 -0.56 13.85
C ASP A 309 1.76 -1.39 13.80
N GLU A 310 0.64 -0.83 14.25
CA GLU A 310 -0.69 -1.40 14.05
C GLU A 310 -0.99 -1.58 12.55
N ARG A 311 -0.75 -0.55 11.73
CA ARG A 311 -0.90 -0.64 10.28
C ARG A 311 0.02 -1.67 9.65
N LEU A 312 1.27 -1.78 10.12
CA LEU A 312 2.20 -2.82 9.67
C LEU A 312 1.64 -4.20 9.92
N LEU A 313 1.20 -4.49 11.15
CA LEU A 313 0.67 -5.81 11.50
C LEU A 313 -0.57 -6.16 10.67
N LEU A 314 -1.45 -5.19 10.44
CA LEU A 314 -2.61 -5.35 9.55
C LEU A 314 -2.20 -5.58 8.09
N ALA A 315 -1.18 -4.87 7.58
CA ALA A 315 -0.64 -5.02 6.23
C ALA A 315 0.10 -6.37 6.04
N CYS A 316 0.77 -6.86 7.08
CA CYS A 316 1.39 -8.18 7.10
C CYS A 316 0.37 -9.32 7.08
N GLY A 317 -0.89 -9.06 7.41
CA GLY A 317 -1.96 -10.07 7.31
C GLY A 317 -2.76 -10.30 8.58
N ALA A 318 -2.63 -9.47 9.62
CA ALA A 318 -3.48 -9.55 10.80
C ALA A 318 -4.93 -9.13 10.46
N ASN A 319 -5.91 -9.88 10.94
CA ASN A 319 -7.33 -9.52 10.80
C ASN A 319 -7.64 -8.29 11.65
N MET A 320 -7.19 -8.31 12.91
CA MET A 320 -7.51 -7.29 13.90
C MET A 320 -6.44 -7.20 14.98
N VAL A 321 -6.24 -5.99 15.48
CA VAL A 321 -5.45 -5.72 16.68
C VAL A 321 -6.40 -5.39 17.81
N ILE A 322 -6.23 -6.07 18.95
CA ILE A 322 -6.98 -5.86 20.16
C ILE A 322 -6.18 -4.89 21.05
N PRO A 323 -6.66 -3.66 21.29
CA PRO A 323 -5.90 -2.64 22.00
C PRO A 323 -5.80 -2.94 23.51
N TRP A 324 -4.79 -2.37 24.17
CA TRP A 324 -4.55 -2.54 25.60
C TRP A 324 -5.70 -2.07 26.50
N ASN A 325 -6.45 -1.05 26.08
CA ASN A 325 -7.57 -0.49 26.84
C ASN A 325 -8.83 -1.37 26.83
N ALA A 326 -8.86 -2.42 26.00
CA ALA A 326 -9.97 -3.36 25.98
C ALA A 326 -9.80 -4.40 27.12
N PRO A 327 -10.76 -4.56 28.04
CA PRO A 327 -10.69 -5.61 29.07
C PRO A 327 -10.87 -7.00 28.47
N LEU A 328 -10.54 -8.05 29.24
CA LEU A 328 -10.65 -9.46 28.81
C LEU A 328 -12.04 -9.79 28.22
N SER A 329 -13.13 -9.30 28.83
CA SER A 329 -14.50 -9.52 28.31
C SER A 329 -14.66 -8.99 26.89
N ARG A 330 -14.14 -7.79 26.60
CA ARG A 330 -14.18 -7.18 25.27
C ARG A 330 -13.24 -7.89 24.30
N CYS A 331 -12.08 -8.37 24.78
CA CYS A 331 -11.16 -9.21 24.01
C CYS A 331 -11.85 -10.49 23.51
N LEU A 332 -12.60 -11.19 24.37
CA LEU A 332 -13.34 -12.39 23.99
C LEU A 332 -14.44 -12.09 22.96
N THR A 333 -15.18 -10.98 23.12
CA THR A 333 -16.18 -10.54 22.12
C THR A 333 -15.52 -10.29 20.75
N MET A 334 -14.32 -9.71 20.74
CA MET A 334 -13.56 -9.43 19.52
C MET A 334 -13.01 -10.70 18.86
N ILE A 335 -12.63 -11.71 19.65
CA ILE A 335 -12.23 -13.03 19.12
C ILE A 335 -13.42 -13.75 18.48
N GLU A 336 -14.63 -13.57 19.03
CA GLU A 336 -15.84 -14.15 18.43
C GLU A 336 -16.26 -13.40 17.16
N SER A 337 -16.10 -12.07 17.12
CA SER A 337 -16.52 -11.27 15.95
C SER A 337 -15.76 -11.55 14.67
N VAL A 338 -14.56 -12.13 14.77
CA VAL A 338 -13.73 -12.49 13.59
C VAL A 338 -14.02 -13.90 13.07
N GLN A 339 -14.85 -14.69 13.76
CA GLN A 339 -15.22 -16.03 13.30
C GLN A 339 -16.03 -15.93 11.99
N GLY A 340 -15.74 -16.82 11.04
CA GLY A 340 -16.31 -16.78 9.69
C GLY A 340 -15.75 -15.70 8.75
N GLN A 341 -14.90 -14.78 9.24
CA GLN A 341 -14.29 -13.75 8.40
C GLN A 341 -13.14 -14.33 7.55
N LYS A 342 -13.21 -14.15 6.22
CA LYS A 342 -12.10 -14.43 5.31
C LYS A 342 -11.24 -13.17 5.10
N PHE A 343 -9.92 -13.34 5.11
CA PHE A 343 -8.99 -12.24 4.84
C PHE A 343 -8.96 -11.94 3.33
N SER A 344 -9.43 -10.76 2.93
CA SER A 344 -9.53 -10.34 1.52
C SER A 344 -8.41 -9.42 1.05
N ARG A 345 -7.64 -8.82 1.96
CA ARG A 345 -6.58 -7.86 1.61
C ARG A 345 -5.39 -8.57 0.94
N TYR A 346 -4.77 -7.91 -0.03
CA TYR A 346 -3.55 -8.38 -0.66
C TYR A 346 -2.36 -8.23 0.32
N VAL A 347 -1.52 -9.26 0.39
CA VAL A 347 -0.27 -9.24 1.17
C VAL A 347 0.90 -9.47 0.21
N PRO A 348 1.83 -8.50 0.09
CA PRO A 348 3.03 -8.62 -0.74
C PRO A 348 3.83 -9.89 -0.45
N GLU A 349 4.50 -10.43 -1.47
CA GLU A 349 5.32 -11.64 -1.32
C GLU A 349 6.58 -11.39 -0.48
N ASP A 350 7.27 -10.26 -0.71
CA ASP A 350 8.45 -9.91 0.07
C ASP A 350 8.09 -8.99 1.25
N ILE A 351 8.41 -9.45 2.46
CA ILE A 351 8.23 -8.69 3.69
C ILE A 351 9.11 -7.44 3.76
N THR A 352 10.23 -7.40 3.03
CA THR A 352 11.11 -6.22 3.01
C THR A 352 10.36 -4.98 2.51
N THR A 353 9.41 -5.15 1.57
CA THR A 353 8.54 -4.07 1.08
C THR A 353 7.66 -3.53 2.19
N LEU A 354 7.03 -4.39 2.99
CA LEU A 354 6.20 -4.01 4.14
C LEU A 354 7.03 -3.38 5.26
N LEU A 355 8.23 -3.89 5.52
CA LEU A 355 9.15 -3.29 6.50
C LEU A 355 9.68 -1.94 6.01
N SER A 356 9.81 -1.73 4.69
CA SER A 356 10.18 -0.43 4.12
C SER A 356 9.06 0.61 4.27
N MET A 357 7.78 0.19 4.26
CA MET A 357 6.63 1.05 4.58
C MET A 357 6.65 1.53 6.04
N THR A 358 7.40 0.86 6.93
CA THR A 358 7.50 1.17 8.36
C THR A 358 8.92 1.43 8.83
N GLN A 359 9.83 1.86 7.96
CA GLN A 359 11.04 2.54 8.43
C GLN A 359 10.79 4.05 8.49
N PRO A 360 10.28 4.60 9.62
CA PRO A 360 10.58 5.97 9.97
C PRO A 360 12.09 6.16 10.03
N ILE A 361 12.48 7.43 9.90
CA ILE A 361 13.80 7.96 10.25
C ILE A 361 14.40 7.16 11.41
N LYS A 362 15.44 6.36 11.14
CA LYS A 362 16.19 5.61 12.19
C LYS A 362 17.00 6.53 13.11
N LEU A 363 17.00 7.82 12.81
CA LEU A 363 17.68 8.83 13.61
C LEU A 363 16.89 9.11 14.89
N ARG A 364 17.64 9.43 15.94
CA ARG A 364 17.11 9.82 17.25
C ARG A 364 17.95 10.97 17.77
N GLY A 365 17.29 11.93 18.40
CA GLY A 365 17.99 12.99 19.12
C GLY A 365 18.54 14.07 18.18
N PHE A 366 19.60 14.74 18.65
CA PHE A 366 20.18 15.86 17.94
C PHE A 366 20.77 15.45 16.59
N GLN A 367 20.40 16.17 15.54
CA GLN A 367 20.95 16.05 14.20
C GLN A 367 21.47 17.42 13.74
N LYS A 368 22.49 17.41 12.86
CA LYS A 368 22.93 18.64 12.18
C LYS A 368 21.79 19.20 11.33
N TRP A 369 21.78 20.51 11.12
CA TRP A 369 20.72 21.21 10.39
C TRP A 369 20.40 20.58 9.02
N ASP A 370 21.41 20.32 8.20
CA ASP A 370 21.23 19.70 6.88
C ASP A 370 20.64 18.29 6.97
N VAL A 371 21.21 17.47 7.86
CA VAL A 371 20.78 16.08 8.07
C VAL A 371 19.34 16.02 8.58
N PHE A 372 18.95 16.97 9.42
CA PHE A 372 17.57 17.11 9.88
C PHE A 372 16.65 17.46 8.71
N CYS A 373 16.96 18.50 7.93
CA CYS A 373 16.14 18.92 6.80
C CYS A 373 16.00 17.81 5.75
N ASP A 374 17.07 17.09 5.45
CA ASP A 374 17.05 15.99 4.49
C ASP A 374 16.27 14.78 5.02
N ALA A 375 16.38 14.45 6.31
CA ALA A 375 15.62 13.37 6.91
C ALA A 375 14.11 13.64 6.88
N VAL A 376 13.67 14.85 7.23
CA VAL A 376 12.24 15.22 7.19
C VAL A 376 11.76 15.30 5.74
N ASN A 377 12.55 15.86 4.82
CA ASN A 377 12.18 15.94 3.40
C ASN A 377 12.04 14.54 2.75
N ASN A 378 12.97 13.62 3.03
CA ASN A 378 12.89 12.24 2.55
C ASN A 378 11.64 11.53 3.10
N MET A 379 11.24 11.84 4.32
CA MET A 379 10.01 11.31 4.91
C MET A 379 8.75 11.88 4.26
N MET A 380 8.74 13.19 3.93
CA MET A 380 7.61 13.81 3.25
C MET A 380 7.43 13.30 1.82
N ASN A 381 8.54 13.07 1.11
CA ASN A 381 8.54 12.59 -0.28
C ASN A 381 8.33 11.07 -0.41
N ASN A 382 8.26 10.33 0.70
CA ASN A 382 8.04 8.89 0.65
C ASN A 382 6.58 8.57 0.32
N THR A 383 6.31 8.18 -0.92
CA THR A 383 4.99 7.79 -1.45
C THR A 383 4.44 6.51 -0.83
N LEU A 384 5.28 5.73 -0.13
CA LEU A 384 4.89 4.52 0.59
C LEU A 384 4.38 4.81 2.00
N LEU A 385 4.59 6.02 2.51
CA LEU A 385 4.01 6.48 3.77
C LEU A 385 2.57 7.00 3.54
N PRO A 386 1.70 6.92 4.56
CA PRO A 386 0.34 7.45 4.47
C PRO A 386 0.34 8.92 4.02
N ALA A 387 -0.62 9.30 3.17
CA ALA A 387 -0.77 10.67 2.67
C ALA A 387 -1.02 11.71 3.77
N HIS A 388 -1.40 11.27 4.99
CA HIS A 388 -1.72 12.15 6.12
C HIS A 388 -1.14 11.60 7.44
N GLY A 389 -0.61 12.52 8.26
CA GLY A 389 -0.18 12.22 9.63
C GLY A 389 1.22 11.65 9.73
N LYS A 390 2.14 12.09 8.87
CA LYS A 390 3.56 11.68 8.91
C LYS A 390 4.23 12.15 10.21
N GLY A 391 3.86 13.31 10.75
CA GLY A 391 4.37 13.78 12.03
C GLY A 391 4.05 15.23 12.29
N VAL A 392 4.61 15.77 13.37
CA VAL A 392 4.47 17.18 13.75
C VAL A 392 5.86 17.80 13.78
N LEU A 393 6.05 18.90 13.06
CA LEU A 393 7.21 19.77 13.15
C LEU A 393 6.91 20.91 14.12
N VAL A 394 7.80 21.16 15.09
CA VAL A 394 7.63 22.21 16.09
C VAL A 394 8.91 23.03 16.21
N ALA A 395 8.80 24.34 16.06
CA ALA A 395 9.88 25.28 16.36
C ALA A 395 9.60 25.98 17.70
N LEU A 396 10.46 25.72 18.69
CA LEU A 396 10.39 26.28 20.04
C LEU A 396 11.41 27.41 20.22
N ARG A 397 10.97 28.56 20.72
CA ARG A 397 11.84 29.69 21.08
C ARG A 397 12.02 29.72 22.59
N PRO A 398 13.27 29.62 23.11
CA PRO A 398 13.50 29.65 24.55
C PRO A 398 13.15 31.01 25.16
N VAL A 399 12.96 31.04 26.48
CA VAL A 399 12.81 32.30 27.24
C VAL A 399 14.11 33.12 27.21
N PRO A 400 14.07 34.45 27.37
CA PRO A 400 15.27 35.31 27.30
C PRO A 400 16.41 34.96 28.27
N GLY A 401 16.14 34.17 29.32
CA GLY A 401 17.13 33.69 30.28
C GLY A 401 17.81 32.35 29.93
N ILE A 402 17.33 31.63 28.91
CA ILE A 402 17.84 30.30 28.54
C ILE A 402 18.36 30.33 27.11
N ARG A 403 19.59 29.83 26.90
CA ARG A 403 20.14 29.68 25.55
C ARG A 403 19.63 28.40 24.88
N VAL A 404 19.53 28.39 23.55
CA VAL A 404 19.04 27.22 22.79
C VAL A 404 19.85 25.95 23.03
N GLU A 405 21.15 26.07 23.30
CA GLU A 405 22.01 24.92 23.57
C GLU A 405 21.75 24.31 24.96
N GLN A 406 21.35 25.14 25.94
CA GLN A 406 20.91 24.68 27.25
C GLN A 406 19.54 23.99 27.13
N ALA A 407 18.62 24.57 26.37
CA ALA A 407 17.32 23.96 26.08
C ALA A 407 17.48 22.61 25.36
N LEU A 408 18.47 22.48 24.46
CA LEU A 408 18.80 21.22 23.80
C LEU A 408 19.29 20.15 24.80
N THR A 409 20.05 20.55 25.83
CA THR A 409 20.55 19.61 26.85
C THR A 409 19.41 19.00 27.68
N LEU A 410 18.33 19.76 27.87
CA LEU A 410 17.11 19.31 28.53
C LEU A 410 16.23 18.44 27.63
N CYS A 411 16.43 18.48 26.33
CA CYS A 411 15.60 17.77 25.36
C CYS A 411 16.09 16.34 25.16
N ARG A 412 15.41 15.36 25.78
CA ARG A 412 15.81 13.94 25.72
C ARG A 412 14.71 13.07 25.13
N PRO A 413 14.69 12.88 23.79
CA PRO A 413 13.70 12.05 23.16
C PRO A 413 14.04 10.57 23.40
N ASN A 414 13.07 9.83 23.92
CA ASN A 414 13.23 8.40 24.18
C ASN A 414 13.00 7.54 22.92
N ARG A 415 12.28 8.09 21.93
CA ARG A 415 11.78 7.37 20.75
C ARG A 415 12.67 7.59 19.52
N THR A 416 12.88 6.54 18.74
CA THR A 416 13.41 6.63 17.38
C THR A 416 12.39 7.28 16.45
N GLY A 417 12.86 8.16 15.56
CA GLY A 417 12.04 9.01 14.71
C GLY A 417 11.76 10.41 15.30
N ASP A 418 12.07 10.63 16.58
CA ASP A 418 12.03 11.95 17.20
C ASP A 418 13.43 12.57 17.09
N ILE A 419 13.55 13.57 16.22
CA ILE A 419 14.79 14.27 15.93
C ILE A 419 14.65 15.74 16.27
N MET A 420 15.77 16.37 16.63
CA MET A 420 15.82 17.81 16.82
C MET A 420 17.06 18.43 16.22
N THR A 421 16.96 19.72 15.91
CA THR A 421 18.06 20.57 15.48
C THR A 421 17.93 21.94 16.16
N ILE A 422 19.02 22.71 16.15
CA ILE A 422 19.03 24.09 16.65
C ILE A 422 19.54 25.03 15.57
N GLY A 423 18.87 26.16 15.40
CA GLY A 423 19.26 27.16 14.40
C GLY A 423 18.48 28.46 14.58
N GLY A 424 19.13 29.60 14.33
CA GLY A 424 18.47 30.91 14.41
C GLY A 424 17.83 31.22 15.77
N ASN A 425 18.48 30.80 16.87
CA ASN A 425 17.96 30.91 18.24
C ASN A 425 16.58 30.24 18.46
N ARG A 426 16.34 29.14 17.73
CA ARG A 426 15.19 28.25 17.90
C ARG A 426 15.64 26.80 18.01
N LEU A 427 14.90 26.02 18.79
CA LEU A 427 15.01 24.57 18.87
C LEU A 427 13.89 23.97 18.04
N VAL A 428 14.24 23.26 16.98
CA VAL A 428 13.26 22.64 16.06
C VAL A 428 13.23 21.15 16.33
N LEU A 429 12.03 20.61 16.55
CA LEU A 429 11.75 19.20 16.79
C LEU A 429 10.86 18.67 15.67
N PHE A 430 11.13 17.46 15.24
CA PHE A 430 10.21 16.70 14.40
C PHE A 430 9.82 15.42 15.16
N LEU A 431 8.52 15.25 15.40
CA LEU A 431 7.95 14.11 16.11
C LEU A 431 7.23 13.21 15.11
N SER A 432 7.82 12.06 14.83
CA SER A 432 7.27 11.11 13.85
C SER A 432 5.95 10.52 14.34
N PHE A 433 4.92 10.52 13.50
CA PHE A 433 3.60 9.93 13.75
C PHE A 433 2.89 10.43 15.04
N CYS A 434 3.23 11.64 15.48
CA CYS A 434 2.50 12.32 16.55
C CYS A 434 1.23 12.97 15.99
N ARG A 435 0.13 12.93 16.74
CA ARG A 435 -1.07 13.72 16.43
C ARG A 435 -0.95 15.07 17.11
N ILE A 436 -1.54 16.10 16.51
CA ILE A 436 -1.54 17.46 17.09
C ILE A 436 -2.09 17.50 18.52
N ASN A 437 -3.13 16.70 18.82
CA ASN A 437 -3.74 16.63 20.15
C ASN A 437 -2.81 16.00 21.21
N ASP A 438 -1.85 15.16 20.79
CA ASP A 438 -0.93 14.47 21.67
C ASP A 438 0.41 15.22 21.81
N LEU A 439 0.56 16.40 21.19
CA LEU A 439 1.80 17.16 21.16
C LEU A 439 2.24 17.58 22.57
N ASP A 440 1.33 18.13 23.37
CA ASP A 440 1.66 18.57 24.73
C ASP A 440 2.09 17.39 25.62
N THR A 441 1.40 16.25 25.48
CA THR A 441 1.75 15.00 26.16
C THR A 441 3.13 14.50 25.73
N ALA A 442 3.46 14.58 24.44
CA ALA A 442 4.76 14.18 23.92
C ALA A 442 5.87 15.09 24.46
N LEU A 443 5.67 16.41 24.44
CA LEU A 443 6.68 17.35 24.95
C LEU A 443 6.93 17.19 26.46
N ASN A 444 5.89 16.95 27.25
CA ASN A 444 6.02 16.68 28.69
C ASN A 444 6.81 15.40 29.00
N HIS A 445 6.85 14.43 28.08
CA HIS A 445 7.70 13.25 28.22
C HIS A 445 9.14 13.45 27.70
N ILE A 446 9.36 14.41 26.80
CA ILE A 446 10.67 14.70 26.22
C ILE A 446 11.48 15.65 27.13
N PHE A 447 10.80 16.59 27.78
CA PHE A 447 11.41 17.56 28.68
C PHE A 447 11.18 17.16 30.14
N PRO A 448 12.22 17.21 31.01
CA PRO A 448 12.07 16.93 32.43
C PRO A 448 11.38 18.06 33.21
N LEU A 449 11.22 19.23 32.60
CA LEU A 449 10.60 20.43 33.17
C LEU A 449 9.40 20.85 32.32
N PRO A 450 8.41 21.56 32.90
CA PRO A 450 7.29 22.11 32.13
C PRO A 450 7.77 22.97 30.97
N THR A 451 7.22 22.73 29.78
CA THR A 451 7.63 23.44 28.56
C THR A 451 7.40 24.94 28.62
N GLY A 452 6.39 25.40 29.37
CA GLY A 452 6.09 26.82 29.56
C GLY A 452 7.16 27.61 30.31
N ASP A 453 7.99 26.95 31.12
CA ASP A 453 9.09 27.61 31.85
C ASP A 453 10.35 27.70 30.97
N ILE A 454 10.49 26.80 30.00
CA ILE A 454 11.66 26.70 29.12
C ILE A 454 11.46 27.56 27.85
N PHE A 455 10.25 27.60 27.31
CA PHE A 455 9.94 28.18 26.00
C PHE A 455 8.90 29.29 26.10
N SER A 456 9.20 30.42 25.45
CA SER A 456 8.30 31.57 25.39
C SER A 456 7.27 31.43 24.27
N ASN A 457 7.71 30.99 23.09
CA ASN A 457 6.87 30.84 21.90
C ASN A 457 7.09 29.47 21.25
N ARG A 458 6.02 28.93 20.67
CA ARG A 458 6.06 27.72 19.82
C ARG A 458 5.34 27.97 18.50
N MET A 459 5.90 27.45 17.42
CA MET A 459 5.24 27.35 16.12
C MET A 459 5.14 25.88 15.75
N VAL A 460 3.99 25.47 15.20
CA VAL A 460 3.65 24.07 14.97
C VAL A 460 3.13 23.91 13.55
N TRP A 461 3.67 22.92 12.83
CA TRP A 461 3.21 22.50 11.51
C TRP A 461 2.94 21.00 11.55
N PHE A 462 1.73 20.60 11.16
CA PHE A 462 1.28 19.20 11.23
C PHE A 462 0.78 18.66 9.88
N GLU A 463 0.53 19.53 8.91
CA GLU A 463 0.19 19.15 7.54
C GLU A 463 1.45 18.97 6.70
N ASP A 464 1.50 17.92 5.89
CA ASP A 464 2.67 17.56 5.07
C ASP A 464 3.09 18.70 4.13
N ASP A 465 2.13 19.43 3.54
CA ASP A 465 2.39 20.57 2.67
C ASP A 465 3.03 21.74 3.43
N GLN A 466 2.54 22.02 4.65
CA GLN A 466 3.07 23.07 5.52
C GLN A 466 4.49 22.74 5.99
N ILE A 467 4.74 21.47 6.35
CA ILE A 467 6.06 21.01 6.76
C ILE A 467 7.04 21.13 5.58
N SER A 468 6.62 20.75 4.38
CA SER A 468 7.45 20.86 3.17
C SER A 468 7.77 22.32 2.83
N ALA A 469 6.80 23.22 2.94
CA ALA A 469 7.00 24.65 2.72
C ALA A 469 7.94 25.28 3.77
N GLU A 470 7.80 24.90 5.04
CA GLU A 470 8.68 25.38 6.11
C GLU A 470 10.11 24.85 5.95
N LEU A 471 10.30 23.61 5.52
CA LEU A 471 11.64 23.07 5.23
C LEU A 471 12.38 23.88 4.16
N VAL A 472 11.68 24.41 3.17
CA VAL A 472 12.28 25.32 2.17
C VAL A 472 12.73 26.62 2.82
N GLN A 473 11.94 27.19 3.73
CA GLN A 473 12.31 28.39 4.50
C GLN A 473 13.48 28.14 5.45
N MET A 474 13.50 26.98 6.13
CA MET A 474 14.58 26.57 7.02
C MET A 474 15.91 26.36 6.29
N ARG A 475 15.88 25.93 5.03
CA ARG A 475 17.08 25.77 4.18
C ARG A 475 17.70 27.11 3.74
N LEU A 476 16.96 28.22 3.81
CA LEU A 476 17.48 29.55 3.52
C LEU A 476 18.29 30.15 4.69
N LEU A 477 18.33 29.48 5.84
CA LEU A 477 19.07 29.93 7.00
C LEU A 477 20.59 29.79 6.77
N ALA A 478 21.35 30.86 7.01
CA ALA A 478 22.80 30.87 6.80
C ALA A 478 23.51 29.83 7.70
N PRO A 479 24.55 29.14 7.19
CA PRO A 479 25.30 28.14 7.96
C PRO A 479 25.92 28.65 9.26
N GLU A 480 26.18 29.96 9.33
CA GLU A 480 26.71 30.67 10.51
C GLU A 480 25.73 30.68 11.69
N GLN A 481 24.43 30.48 11.42
CA GLN A 481 23.38 30.45 12.43
C GLN A 481 23.02 29.03 12.89
N TRP A 482 23.75 28.01 12.42
CA TRP A 482 23.58 26.64 12.88
C TRP A 482 24.19 26.48 14.25
N GLY A 483 23.34 26.15 15.23
CA GLY A 483 23.83 25.88 16.57
C GLY A 483 24.50 24.51 16.61
N MET A 484 25.65 24.43 17.27
CA MET A 484 26.22 23.16 17.69
C MET A 484 25.82 22.89 19.13
N PRO A 485 25.59 21.63 19.52
CA PRO A 485 25.38 21.29 20.91
C PRO A 485 26.60 21.78 21.70
N LEU A 486 26.36 22.25 22.93
CA LEU A 486 27.46 22.53 23.84
C LEU A 486 28.36 21.29 23.88
N PRO A 487 29.69 21.46 23.81
CA PRO A 487 30.58 20.32 23.98
C PRO A 487 30.16 19.65 25.28
N LEU A 488 29.70 18.40 25.18
CA LEU A 488 29.59 17.56 26.35
C LEU A 488 30.94 17.67 27.00
N THR A 489 30.99 18.16 28.24
CA THR A 489 32.11 17.90 29.12
C THR A 489 32.14 16.38 29.32
N GLN A 490 32.64 15.66 28.32
CA GLN A 490 33.42 14.44 28.52
C GLN A 490 34.78 14.84 29.08
N GLY A 491 34.76 15.68 30.12
CA GLY A 491 35.58 15.31 31.25
C GLY A 491 34.89 14.07 31.79
N SER A 492 35.46 12.89 31.50
CA SER A 492 35.66 12.00 32.62
C SER A 492 36.20 12.90 33.73
N THR A 493 35.38 13.28 34.71
CA THR A 493 35.96 13.43 36.02
C THR A 493 36.67 12.09 36.21
N PRO A 494 38.02 12.03 36.18
CA PRO A 494 38.66 10.78 36.54
C PRO A 494 38.02 10.43 37.87
N VAL A 495 37.47 9.23 38.00
CA VAL A 495 36.96 8.79 39.30
C VAL A 495 38.15 8.97 40.23
N ILE A 496 38.10 10.04 41.04
CA ILE A 496 39.20 10.42 41.90
C ILE A 496 39.44 9.17 42.75
N ASN A 497 40.65 8.62 42.59
CA ASN A 497 41.17 7.48 43.32
C ASN A 497 40.37 6.17 43.16
N ALA A 498 40.20 5.64 41.95
CA ALA A 498 39.84 4.22 41.78
C ALA A 498 40.48 3.56 40.55
N GLU A 499 41.19 2.45 40.76
CA GLU A 499 41.68 1.57 39.68
C GLU A 499 40.89 0.25 39.66
N HIS A 500 40.68 -0.30 38.46
CA HIS A 500 39.93 -1.53 38.25
C HIS A 500 40.88 -2.72 38.08
N ASP A 501 40.97 -3.57 39.11
CA ASP A 501 41.91 -4.70 39.16
C ASP A 501 41.33 -5.97 38.49
N GLY A 502 40.71 -5.81 37.31
CA GLY A 502 40.10 -6.90 36.53
C GLY A 502 38.86 -7.62 37.12
N ARG A 503 38.51 -7.44 38.41
CA ARG A 503 37.29 -8.04 39.01
C ARG A 503 36.35 -7.08 39.74
N ASN A 504 36.85 -5.99 40.33
CA ASN A 504 36.03 -4.97 41.01
C ASN A 504 36.76 -3.61 41.04
N TRP A 505 36.01 -2.51 41.11
CA TRP A 505 36.55 -1.17 41.34
C TRP A 505 36.99 -1.02 42.80
N ARG A 506 38.25 -0.63 43.06
CA ARG A 506 38.74 -0.34 44.42
C ARG A 506 39.25 1.10 44.49
N ARG A 507 38.85 1.82 45.55
CA ARG A 507 39.37 3.17 45.81
C ARG A 507 40.73 3.11 46.51
N ILE A 508 41.66 3.94 46.08
CA ILE A 508 42.98 4.07 46.74
C ILE A 508 42.79 4.98 47.97
N PRO A 509 43.12 4.53 49.19
CA PRO A 509 42.99 5.36 50.38
C PRO A 509 44.01 6.50 50.36
N GLU A 510 43.55 7.74 50.46
CA GLU A 510 44.40 8.91 50.67
C GLU A 510 44.75 9.06 52.16
N PRO A 511 46.03 9.21 52.52
CA PRO A 511 46.41 9.52 53.90
C PRO A 511 46.05 10.98 54.23
N LEU A 512 45.02 11.16 55.06
CA LEU A 512 44.68 12.46 55.64
C LEU A 512 45.62 12.76 56.80
N ARG A 513 46.40 13.85 56.69
CA ARG A 513 47.17 14.40 57.80
C ARG A 513 46.29 15.43 58.53
N LEU A 514 46.08 15.24 59.83
CA LEU A 514 45.36 16.21 60.66
C LEU A 514 46.12 17.56 60.63
N LEU A 515 45.37 18.66 60.53
CA LEU A 515 45.93 20.02 60.49
C LEU A 515 46.61 20.34 61.83
N ASP A 516 47.85 20.84 61.79
CA ASP A 516 48.45 21.56 62.93
C ASP A 516 47.83 22.97 62.99
N ASP A 517 47.54 23.45 64.20
CA ASP A 517 46.84 24.71 64.55
C ASP A 517 47.49 26.03 64.06
N ALA A 518 48.40 25.98 63.09
CA ALA A 518 49.08 27.16 62.57
C ALA A 518 48.99 27.20 61.05
N VAL A 519 47.86 27.70 60.54
CA VAL A 519 47.74 28.68 59.42
C VAL A 519 46.27 28.72 58.99
N GLU A 520 45.56 29.76 59.42
CA GLU A 520 44.30 30.20 58.81
C GLU A 520 44.53 30.49 57.32
N ARG A 521 43.76 29.84 56.43
CA ARG A 521 43.60 30.32 55.06
C ARG A 521 42.40 31.26 55.01
N SER A 522 42.68 32.54 54.85
CA SER A 522 41.72 33.56 54.45
C SER A 522 41.00 33.14 53.15
N SER A 523 39.67 33.13 53.22
CA SER A 523 38.73 32.96 52.11
C SER A 523 38.92 33.98 51.00
#